data_AF-A0A7C2YY05-F1
#
_entry.id   AF-A0A7C2YY05-F1
#
_cell.length_a   1.000
_cell.length_b   1.000
_cell.length_c   1.000
_cell.angle_alpha   90.00
_cell.angle_beta   90.00
_cell.angle_gamma   90.00
#
_symmetry.space_group_name_H-M   'P 1'
#
loop_
_entity.id
_entity.type
_entity.pdbx_description
1 polymer ?
#
loop_
_entity_poly.entity_id
_entity_poly.type
_entity_poly.pdbx_seq_one_letter_code
_entity_poly.pdbx_strand_id
1 'polypeptide(L)'
;MSERIAHMLSKDGRRKIIEVLVSERGEGGASEALGVSKAALSKFLRGKTHPSDVLTARAIEIAEGEEREKIIMIIAEDLASFARDFAFLVRNYEKKSKGEELLRIALKQLEESCGELRKSIEMR
;
A
#
# COMPACT_ATOMS: atom_id res chain seq x y z
N MET A 1 10.48 7.17 6.18
CA MET A 1 9.04 7.41 6.44
C MET A 1 8.19 6.34 5.76
N SER A 2 8.58 5.91 4.56
CA SER A 2 7.85 4.92 3.75
C SER A 2 7.89 3.49 4.29
N GLU A 3 8.75 3.15 5.25
CA GLU A 3 8.81 1.81 5.85
C GLU A 3 7.52 1.42 6.58
N ARG A 4 6.86 2.36 7.27
CA ARG A 4 5.58 2.09 7.93
C ARG A 4 4.48 1.81 6.91
N ILE A 5 4.46 2.57 5.82
CA ILE A 5 3.53 2.37 4.70
C ILE A 5 3.80 0.99 4.08
N ALA A 6 5.06 0.70 3.73
CA ALA A 6 5.48 -0.57 3.17
C ALA A 6 5.09 -1.77 4.05
N HIS A 7 5.24 -1.64 5.37
CA HIS A 7 4.84 -2.67 6.32
C HIS A 7 3.33 -2.98 6.23
N MET A 8 2.50 -1.93 6.13
CA MET A 8 1.04 -2.05 6.07
C MET A 8 0.52 -2.59 4.73
N LEU A 9 1.30 -2.50 3.66
CA LEU A 9 0.89 -2.99 2.34
C LEU A 9 0.82 -4.51 2.32
N SER A 10 -0.21 -5.00 1.63
CA SER A 10 -0.38 -6.40 1.31
C SER A 10 0.79 -6.89 0.45
N LYS A 11 1.00 -8.21 0.45
CA LYS A 11 1.98 -8.87 -0.42
C LYS A 11 1.77 -8.55 -1.91
N ASP A 12 0.51 -8.34 -2.31
CA ASP A 12 0.16 -7.96 -3.68
C ASP A 12 0.42 -6.48 -3.95
N GLY A 13 0.05 -5.58 -3.04
CA GLY A 13 0.36 -4.15 -3.14
C GLY A 13 1.85 -3.89 -3.29
N ARG A 14 2.69 -4.56 -2.47
CA ARG A 14 4.15 -4.50 -2.60
C ARG A 14 4.65 -4.99 -3.96
N ARG A 15 4.05 -6.05 -4.50
CA ARG A 15 4.40 -6.59 -5.82
C ARG A 15 4.05 -5.58 -6.92
N LYS A 16 2.84 -5.01 -6.88
CA LYS A 16 2.37 -3.99 -7.83
C LYS A 16 3.26 -2.75 -7.85
N ILE A 17 3.77 -2.31 -6.69
CA ILE A 17 4.74 -1.20 -6.63
C ILE A 17 6.01 -1.51 -7.44
N ILE A 18 6.51 -2.74 -7.36
CA ILE A 18 7.66 -3.17 -8.17
C ILE A 18 7.28 -3.27 -9.65
N GLU A 19 6.06 -3.72 -9.98
CA GLU A 19 5.55 -3.75 -11.35
C GLU A 19 5.54 -2.36 -11.98
N VAL A 20 5.12 -1.34 -11.24
CA VAL A 20 5.15 0.06 -11.71
C VAL A 20 6.57 0.45 -12.11
N LEU A 21 7.56 0.30 -11.21
CA LEU A 21 8.95 0.64 -11.52
C LEU A 21 9.51 -0.13 -12.72
N VAL A 22 9.18 -1.42 -12.85
CA VAL A 22 9.62 -2.23 -13.99
C VAL A 22 8.92 -1.79 -15.28
N SER A 23 7.65 -1.40 -15.22
CA SER A 23 6.91 -0.95 -16.41
C SER A 23 7.42 0.39 -16.94
N GLU A 24 7.79 1.31 -16.06
CA GLU A 24 8.25 2.65 -16.45
C GLU A 24 9.75 2.68 -16.80
N ARG A 25 10.59 1.93 -16.06
CA ARG A 25 12.06 1.96 -16.23
C ARG A 25 12.64 0.76 -16.99
N GLY A 26 11.83 -0.25 -17.26
CA GLY A 26 12.29 -1.57 -17.67
C GLY A 26 13.00 -2.35 -16.54
N GLU A 27 13.18 -3.66 -16.73
CA GLU A 27 13.81 -4.52 -15.70
C GLU A 27 15.24 -4.08 -15.34
N GLY A 28 16.00 -3.53 -16.30
CA GLY A 28 17.36 -3.03 -16.07
C GLY A 28 17.38 -1.80 -15.17
N GLY A 29 16.63 -0.76 -15.55
CA GLY A 29 16.57 0.47 -14.78
C GLY A 29 15.98 0.27 -13.38
N ALA A 30 14.94 -0.56 -13.26
CA ALA A 30 14.37 -0.91 -11.96
C ALA A 30 15.37 -1.70 -11.09
N SER A 31 16.13 -2.64 -11.68
CA SER A 31 17.15 -3.45 -10.98
C SER A 31 18.24 -2.57 -10.38
N GLU A 32 18.75 -1.63 -11.18
CA GLU A 32 19.77 -0.67 -10.76
C GLU A 32 19.25 0.28 -9.69
N ALA A 33 18.09 0.90 -9.92
CA ALA A 33 17.52 1.88 -8.99
C ALA A 33 17.16 1.29 -7.62
N LEU A 34 16.72 0.02 -7.59
CA LEU A 34 16.39 -0.67 -6.34
C LEU A 34 17.60 -1.33 -5.67
N GLY A 35 18.71 -1.51 -6.40
CA GLY A 35 19.90 -2.21 -5.92
C GLY A 35 19.67 -3.71 -5.72
N VAL A 36 18.90 -4.34 -6.62
CA VAL A 36 18.60 -5.79 -6.59
C VAL A 36 18.89 -6.41 -7.93
N SER A 37 19.12 -7.72 -8.00
CA SER A 37 19.33 -8.39 -9.29
C SER A 37 18.04 -8.52 -10.11
N LYS A 38 18.15 -8.54 -11.44
CA LYS A 38 17.02 -8.84 -12.35
C LYS A 38 16.32 -10.15 -12.00
N ALA A 39 17.08 -11.15 -11.55
CA ALA A 39 16.53 -12.42 -11.08
C ALA A 39 15.65 -12.26 -9.83
N ALA A 40 16.02 -11.37 -8.89
CA ALA A 40 15.19 -11.05 -7.73
C ALA A 40 13.89 -10.34 -8.16
N LEU A 41 13.98 -9.35 -9.07
CA LEU A 41 12.80 -8.70 -9.65
C LEU A 41 11.86 -9.71 -10.30
N SER A 42 12.38 -10.59 -11.15
CA SER A 42 11.58 -11.62 -11.81
C SER A 42 10.86 -12.54 -10.81
N LYS A 43 11.46 -12.84 -9.65
CA LYS A 43 10.79 -13.61 -8.58
C LYS A 43 9.64 -12.83 -7.95
N PHE A 44 9.80 -11.52 -7.74
CA PHE A 44 8.72 -10.66 -7.22
C PHE A 44 7.55 -10.58 -8.20
N LEU A 45 7.82 -10.28 -9.47
CA LEU A 45 6.80 -10.13 -10.51
C LEU A 45 5.97 -11.42 -10.69
N ARG A 46 6.64 -12.57 -10.61
CA ARG A 46 5.99 -13.90 -10.68
C ARG A 46 5.31 -14.34 -9.37
N GLY A 47 5.34 -13.52 -8.33
CA GLY A 47 4.76 -13.84 -7.01
C GLY A 47 5.44 -15.00 -6.28
N LYS A 48 6.66 -15.39 -6.69
CA LYS A 48 7.41 -16.48 -6.03
C LYS A 48 7.95 -16.03 -4.67
N THR A 49 8.25 -14.73 -4.55
CA THR A 49 8.69 -14.07 -3.33
C THR A 49 8.05 -12.69 -3.29
N HIS A 50 8.05 -12.04 -2.12
CA HIS A 50 7.57 -10.66 -2.01
C HIS A 50 8.71 -9.72 -1.62
N PRO A 51 8.68 -8.46 -2.09
CA PRO A 51 9.60 -7.43 -1.64
C PRO A 51 9.52 -7.24 -0.11
N SER A 52 10.67 -7.04 0.53
CA SER A 52 10.71 -6.68 1.96
C SER A 52 10.16 -5.28 2.20
N ASP A 53 9.88 -4.95 3.46
CA ASP A 53 9.44 -3.61 3.87
C ASP A 53 10.45 -2.55 3.42
N VAL A 54 11.75 -2.81 3.65
CA VAL A 54 12.86 -1.91 3.27
C VAL A 54 12.92 -1.72 1.76
N LEU A 55 12.79 -2.80 0.98
CA LEU A 55 12.85 -2.71 -0.49
C LEU A 55 11.63 -1.98 -1.06
N THR A 56 10.45 -2.23 -0.50
CA THR A 56 9.22 -1.54 -0.90
C THR A 56 9.26 -0.07 -0.52
N ALA A 57 9.77 0.27 0.67
CA ALA A 57 9.95 1.65 1.10
C ALA A 57 10.88 2.40 0.17
N ARG A 58 12.01 1.79 -0.21
CA ARG A 58 12.92 2.33 -1.22
C ARG A 58 12.19 2.57 -2.55
N ALA A 59 11.41 1.60 -3.02
CA ALA A 59 10.64 1.74 -4.25
C ALA A 59 9.69 2.96 -4.23
N ILE A 60 9.02 3.19 -3.10
CA ILE A 60 8.15 4.36 -2.89
C ILE A 60 8.96 5.66 -2.91
N GLU A 61 10.13 5.67 -2.25
CA GLU A 61 10.96 6.87 -2.09
C GLU A 61 11.61 7.32 -3.39
N ILE A 62 12.08 6.37 -4.22
CA ILE A 62 12.74 6.67 -5.50
C ILE A 62 11.77 6.96 -6.66
N ALA A 63 10.46 6.73 -6.46
CA ALA A 63 9.46 6.92 -7.50
C ALA A 63 9.24 8.40 -7.78
N GLU A 64 9.18 8.76 -9.07
CA GLU A 64 9.03 10.13 -9.55
C GLU A 64 7.95 10.23 -10.63
N GLY A 65 7.38 11.43 -10.83
CA GLY A 65 6.36 11.67 -11.85
C GLY A 65 5.20 10.67 -11.80
N GLU A 66 4.91 10.05 -12.96
CA GLU A 66 3.82 9.09 -13.14
C GLU A 66 3.98 7.81 -12.28
N GLU A 67 5.21 7.39 -11.97
CA GLU A 67 5.45 6.24 -11.07
C GLU A 67 4.88 6.51 -9.69
N ARG A 68 5.14 7.72 -9.17
CA ARG A 68 4.71 8.13 -7.85
C ARG A 68 3.19 8.18 -7.77
N GLU A 69 2.53 8.69 -8.81
CA GLU A 69 1.07 8.71 -8.90
C GLU A 69 0.48 7.30 -8.87
N LYS A 70 1.01 6.39 -9.70
CA LYS A 70 0.58 4.98 -9.74
C LYS A 70 0.79 4.27 -8.40
N ILE A 71 1.93 4.51 -7.74
CA ILE A 71 2.24 3.94 -6.42
C ILE A 71 1.30 4.48 -5.34
N ILE A 72 0.99 5.78 -5.34
CA ILE A 72 0.01 6.36 -4.40
C ILE A 72 -1.36 5.71 -4.59
N MET A 73 -1.79 5.49 -5.83
CA MET A 73 -3.05 4.78 -6.12
C MET A 73 -3.05 3.36 -5.59
N ILE A 74 -1.97 2.60 -5.77
CA ILE A 74 -1.84 1.24 -5.20
C ILE A 74 -1.96 1.27 -3.66
N ILE A 75 -1.32 2.22 -3.00
CA ILE A 75 -1.40 2.38 -1.54
C ILE A 75 -2.84 2.67 -1.10
N ALA A 76 -3.54 3.56 -1.81
CA ALA A 76 -4.93 3.91 -1.52
C ALA A 76 -5.87 2.71 -1.72
N GLU A 77 -5.67 1.92 -2.77
CA GLU A 77 -6.45 0.71 -3.04
C GLU A 77 -6.28 -0.36 -1.96
N ASP A 78 -5.03 -0.58 -1.51
CA ASP A 78 -4.72 -1.53 -0.43
C ASP A 78 -5.36 -1.10 0.89
N LEU A 79 -5.29 0.21 1.22
CA LEU A 79 -5.95 0.77 2.40
C LEU A 79 -7.48 0.57 2.34
N ALA A 80 -8.10 0.85 1.19
CA ALA A 80 -9.52 0.64 0.98
C ALA A 80 -9.91 -0.84 1.07
N SER A 81 -9.04 -1.74 0.60
CA SER A 81 -9.25 -3.19 0.73
C SER A 81 -9.26 -3.62 2.18
N PHE A 82 -8.26 -3.19 2.96
CA PHE A 82 -8.19 -3.48 4.39
C PHE A 82 -9.45 -2.98 5.13
N ALA A 83 -9.93 -1.78 4.82
CA ALA A 83 -11.15 -1.24 5.42
C ALA A 83 -12.39 -2.10 5.11
N ARG A 84 -12.52 -2.62 3.87
CA ARG A 84 -13.59 -3.55 3.49
C ARG A 84 -13.49 -4.87 4.24
N ASP A 85 -12.30 -5.44 4.34
CA ASP A 85 -12.05 -6.70 5.03
C ASP A 85 -12.34 -6.59 6.52
N PHE A 86 -11.93 -5.48 7.14
CA PHE A 86 -12.26 -5.16 8.52
C PHE A 86 -13.78 -5.03 8.73
N ALA A 87 -14.47 -4.31 7.85
CA ALA A 87 -15.93 -4.19 7.93
C ALA A 87 -16.62 -5.55 7.80
N PHE A 88 -16.13 -6.43 6.92
CA PHE A 88 -16.63 -7.80 6.78
C PHE A 88 -16.39 -8.61 8.06
N LEU A 89 -15.20 -8.56 8.65
CA LEU A 89 -14.87 -9.25 9.89
C LEU A 89 -15.82 -8.86 11.03
N VAL A 90 -16.08 -7.56 11.21
CA VAL A 90 -16.94 -7.10 12.31
C VAL A 90 -18.41 -7.44 12.08
N ARG A 91 -18.90 -7.39 10.83
CA ARG A 91 -20.29 -7.79 10.51
C ARG A 91 -20.58 -9.26 10.83
N ASN A 92 -19.56 -10.10 10.76
CA ASN A 92 -19.65 -11.53 11.06
C ASN A 92 -19.30 -11.86 12.52
N TYR A 93 -19.11 -10.86 13.37
CA TYR A 93 -18.87 -11.05 14.80
C TYR A 93 -20.14 -11.51 15.52
N GLU A 94 -20.08 -12.63 16.24
CA GLU A 94 -21.24 -13.31 16.85
C GLU A 94 -22.11 -12.39 17.73
N LYS A 95 -21.51 -11.39 18.37
CA LYS A 95 -22.20 -10.39 19.19
C LYS A 95 -22.48 -9.13 18.40
N LYS A 96 -23.54 -9.14 17.58
CA LYS A 96 -23.92 -8.03 16.68
C LYS A 96 -23.91 -6.65 17.35
N SER A 97 -24.48 -6.51 18.55
CA SER A 97 -24.53 -5.22 19.27
C SER A 97 -23.14 -4.68 19.62
N LYS A 98 -22.20 -5.56 19.99
CA LYS A 98 -20.80 -5.18 20.27
C LYS A 98 -20.00 -4.95 18.99
N GLY A 99 -20.30 -5.69 17.92
CA GLY A 99 -19.70 -5.47 16.60
C GLY A 99 -20.03 -4.09 16.04
N GLU A 100 -21.29 -3.66 16.12
CA GLU A 100 -21.70 -2.33 15.68
C GLU A 100 -21.00 -1.20 16.46
N GLU A 101 -20.84 -1.35 17.77
CA GLU A 101 -20.09 -0.40 18.60
C GLU A 101 -18.62 -0.29 18.16
N LEU A 102 -17.95 -1.43 17.91
CA LEU A 102 -16.57 -1.47 17.43
C LEU A 102 -16.42 -0.80 16.05
N LEU A 103 -17.37 -1.00 15.14
CA LEU A 103 -17.38 -0.31 13.84
C LEU A 103 -17.52 1.20 14.00
N ARG A 104 -18.39 1.66 14.90
CA ARG A 104 -18.55 3.10 15.15
C ARG A 104 -17.27 3.73 15.69
N ILE A 105 -16.57 3.06 16.60
CA ILE A 105 -15.29 3.52 17.14
C ILE A 105 -14.24 3.60 16.02
N ALA A 106 -14.10 2.54 15.23
CA ALA A 106 -13.13 2.49 14.14
C ALA A 106 -13.43 3.54 13.04
N LEU A 107 -14.71 3.71 12.67
CA LEU A 107 -15.14 4.74 11.72
C LEU A 107 -14.78 6.13 12.21
N LYS A 108 -15.09 6.45 13.48
CA LYS A 108 -14.74 7.75 14.05
C LYS A 108 -13.23 8.04 13.99
N GLN A 109 -12.40 7.07 14.34
CA GLN A 109 -10.93 7.21 14.26
C GLN A 109 -10.44 7.40 12.82
N LEU A 110 -11.03 6.69 11.85
CA LEU A 110 -10.72 6.85 10.43
C LEU A 110 -11.17 8.22 9.90
N GLU A 111 -12.36 8.68 10.29
CA GLU A 111 -12.87 10.01 9.93
C GLU A 111 -11.97 11.13 10.46
N GLU A 112 -11.51 11.03 11.72
CA GLU A 112 -10.55 11.95 12.31
C GLU A 112 -9.24 11.98 11.51
N SER A 113 -8.70 10.81 11.18
CA SER A 113 -7.46 10.68 10.39
C SER A 113 -7.63 11.21 8.96
N CYS A 114 -8.77 10.94 8.32
CA CYS A 114 -9.07 11.43 6.97
C CYS A 114 -9.34 12.95 6.96
N GLY A 115 -9.85 13.52 8.06
CA GLY A 115 -10.04 14.96 8.20
C GLY A 115 -8.73 15.74 8.07
N GLU A 116 -7.62 15.20 8.57
CA GLU A 116 -6.29 15.77 8.40
C GLU A 116 -5.83 15.71 6.93
N LEU A 117 -6.04 14.56 6.29
CA LEU A 117 -5.73 14.38 4.87
C LEU A 117 -6.52 15.36 4.00
N ARG A 118 -7.82 15.53 4.30
CA ARG A 118 -8.70 16.45 3.57
C ARG A 118 -8.23 17.89 3.65
N LYS A 119 -7.84 18.37 4.84
CA LYS A 119 -7.25 19.72 5.02
C LYS A 119 -6.00 19.90 4.16
N SER A 120 -5.18 18.85 4.00
CA SER A 120 -3.97 18.91 3.18
C SER A 120 -4.24 19.05 1.67
N ILE A 121 -5.43 18.64 1.21
CA ILE A 121 -5.89 18.78 -0.17
C ILE A 121 -6.53 20.16 -0.38
N GLU A 122 -7.37 20.61 0.56
CA GLU A 122 -8.12 21.88 0.46
C GLU A 122 -7.26 23.13 0.71
N MET A 123 -6.07 22.99 1.29
CA MET A 123 -5.10 24.08 1.50
C MET A 123 -4.10 24.26 0.33
N ARG A 124 -4.26 23.50 -0.76
CA ARG A 124 -3.50 23.66 -2.01
C ARG A 124 -4.32 24.41 -3.04
#